data_AF-R9IXI8-F1
#
_entry.id   AF-R9IXI8-F1
#
_cell.length_a   1.000
_cell.length_b   1.000
_cell.length_c   1.000
_cell.angle_alpha   90.00
_cell.angle_beta   90.00
_cell.angle_gamma   90.00
#
_symmetry.space_group_name_H-M   'P 1'
#
loop_
_entity.id
_entity.type
_entity.pdbx_description
1 polymer ?
#
loop_
_entity_poly.entity_id
_entity_poly.type
_entity_poly.pdbx_seq_one_letter_code
_entity_poly.pdbx_strand_id
1 'polypeptide(L)'
;MADGSDAGSCDFYLKELDRRLILRPVTFSRFYSICLSYPEYFDIFLASVVPKAADGGESVTCECIVQLRSYMLWQYGVRDSFENSYQYIKAIVHFFGLEIDYVQENRVDYCWHTNYLNNPEKFFAPDSFYKMRVDRFKNATYVTNKVGTEDYEIDYVALGKRSDKVFIRIYLKTREVIEQNYKPWFFQIWEMYGMISKYDKYVYEKCYERRSWFYRFRARLEFYAEHGTDPEYLEKIHKILNGNITISEDELIKLADKLTPKINLIVNVEYQTMRRHSKSYTLIPFKDYSNHGETARVYQYFDNRKLIIDYLTDKVFRMVEKTGNERKAPRPLCKFWKALCSTKCIDMRMTPAEARLVRNYNRRLNIDSMKKRVLGSAITLGIYTRGLNDDSPLQDAFDALMRFNDNDIFHAAQYKVKKLRQFNPEELADIYQGELQQYKLVDVNDFTLLNEETGEIIEYSSLIDLQNGGGQNDDKANL
;
A
#
# COMPACT_ATOMS: atom_id res chain seq x y z
N MET A 1 -2.06 -5.30 10.05
CA MET A 1 -2.72 -6.28 9.17
C MET A 1 -3.95 -6.76 9.89
N ALA A 2 -5.13 -6.65 9.28
CA ALA A 2 -6.24 -7.45 9.75
C ALA A 2 -5.95 -8.86 9.24
N ASP A 3 -5.57 -9.78 10.14
CA ASP A 3 -5.84 -11.20 9.93
C ASP A 3 -7.36 -11.35 9.96
N GLY A 4 -8.00 -10.96 8.85
CA GLY A 4 -9.33 -11.43 8.53
C GLY A 4 -9.15 -12.81 7.96
N SER A 5 -9.70 -13.82 8.61
CA SER A 5 -9.85 -15.14 8.01
C SER A 5 -10.54 -14.98 6.64
N ASP A 6 -9.84 -15.28 5.54
CA ASP A 6 -10.40 -15.41 4.18
C ASP A 6 -11.34 -16.63 4.04
N ALA A 7 -12.02 -17.01 5.13
CA ALA A 7 -13.11 -17.98 5.09
C ALA A 7 -14.30 -17.29 4.41
N GLY A 8 -14.59 -17.66 3.16
CA GLY A 8 -15.72 -17.14 2.39
C GLY A 8 -15.38 -16.21 1.21
N SER A 9 -14.12 -16.09 0.79
CA SER A 9 -13.79 -15.36 -0.45
C SER A 9 -13.96 -16.23 -1.69
N CYS A 10 -14.77 -15.82 -2.66
CA CYS A 10 -15.00 -16.55 -3.92
C CYS A 10 -14.75 -15.66 -5.15
N ASP A 11 -14.58 -16.31 -6.30
CA ASP A 11 -14.44 -15.61 -7.58
C ASP A 11 -15.82 -15.07 -8.00
N PHE A 12 -15.86 -13.81 -8.41
CA PHE A 12 -17.04 -13.17 -8.98
C PHE A 12 -16.81 -12.90 -10.47
N TYR A 13 -17.68 -13.48 -11.29
CA TYR A 13 -17.60 -13.42 -12.75
C TYR A 13 -18.85 -12.77 -13.32
N LEU A 14 -18.65 -11.79 -14.20
CA LEU A 14 -19.69 -11.27 -15.09
C LEU A 14 -19.20 -11.44 -16.52
N LYS A 15 -20.09 -11.90 -17.41
CA LYS A 15 -19.77 -12.15 -18.81
C LYS A 15 -19.28 -10.89 -19.57
N GLU A 16 -19.74 -9.73 -19.13
CA GLU A 16 -19.38 -8.41 -19.68
C GLU A 16 -18.05 -7.86 -19.14
N LEU A 17 -17.50 -8.51 -18.12
CA LEU A 17 -16.21 -8.15 -17.56
C LEU A 17 -15.12 -9.04 -18.15
N ASP A 18 -14.11 -8.41 -18.72
CA ASP A 18 -12.93 -9.12 -19.22
C ASP A 18 -12.16 -9.84 -18.11
N ARG A 19 -12.43 -9.56 -16.83
CA ARG A 19 -11.62 -10.03 -15.69
C ARG A 19 -12.45 -10.38 -14.47
N ARG A 20 -11.88 -11.31 -13.69
CA ARG A 20 -12.46 -11.81 -12.43
C ARG A 20 -12.26 -10.80 -11.30
N LEU A 21 -13.32 -10.54 -10.55
CA LEU A 21 -13.25 -9.87 -9.25
C LEU A 21 -13.25 -10.94 -8.15
N ILE A 22 -12.80 -10.57 -6.96
CA ILE A 22 -12.84 -11.47 -5.79
C ILE A 22 -13.82 -10.90 -4.80
N LEU A 23 -14.87 -11.66 -4.53
CA LEU A 23 -15.76 -11.37 -3.42
C LEU A 23 -15.04 -11.65 -2.12
N ARG A 24 -15.07 -10.69 -1.20
CA ARG A 24 -14.52 -10.80 0.15
C ARG A 24 -15.61 -10.48 1.16
N PRO A 25 -15.83 -11.33 2.17
CA PRO A 25 -16.69 -11.00 3.28
C PRO A 25 -16.01 -9.88 4.06
N VAL A 26 -16.66 -8.72 4.17
CA VAL A 26 -16.13 -7.57 4.89
C VAL A 26 -17.26 -6.87 5.62
N THR A 27 -16.94 -6.28 6.77
CA THR A 27 -17.81 -5.28 7.39
C THR A 27 -17.04 -3.98 7.47
N PHE A 28 -17.26 -3.10 6.51
CA PHE A 28 -16.67 -1.76 6.48
C PHE A 28 -17.70 -0.72 6.90
N SER A 29 -17.30 0.20 7.79
CA SER A 29 -18.18 1.23 8.38
C SER A 29 -19.47 0.70 9.04
N ARG A 30 -19.55 -0.61 9.32
CA ARG A 30 -20.70 -1.36 9.88
C ARG A 30 -21.88 -1.64 8.93
N PHE A 31 -21.86 -1.14 7.70
CA PHE A 31 -22.98 -1.31 6.77
C PHE A 31 -22.59 -1.70 5.34
N TYR A 32 -21.32 -1.52 4.95
CA TYR A 32 -20.82 -2.18 3.74
C TYR A 32 -20.48 -3.62 4.08
N SER A 33 -21.30 -4.54 3.58
CA SER A 33 -21.23 -5.98 3.84
C SER A 33 -20.59 -6.77 2.71
N ILE A 34 -20.45 -6.16 1.54
CA ILE A 34 -19.94 -6.80 0.32
C ILE A 34 -18.71 -6.02 -0.16
N CYS A 35 -17.63 -6.73 -0.48
CA CYS A 35 -16.42 -6.17 -1.07
C CYS A 35 -16.01 -6.98 -2.30
N LEU A 36 -16.02 -6.38 -3.48
CA LEU A 36 -15.45 -6.96 -4.70
C LEU A 36 -14.08 -6.32 -4.94
N SER A 37 -13.02 -7.13 -4.91
CA SER A 37 -11.64 -6.68 -5.06
C SER A 37 -11.12 -7.00 -6.44
N TYR A 38 -10.53 -6.02 -7.12
CA TYR A 38 -9.57 -6.27 -8.19
C TYR A 38 -8.16 -6.07 -7.63
N PRO A 39 -7.40 -7.15 -7.33
CA PRO A 39 -6.21 -7.06 -6.51
C PRO A 39 -5.19 -6.03 -6.99
N GLU A 40 -4.57 -5.38 -6.02
CA GLU A 40 -3.61 -4.27 -6.18
C GLU A 40 -4.16 -2.98 -6.79
N TYR A 41 -5.31 -3.02 -7.47
CA TYR A 41 -5.85 -1.89 -8.24
C TYR A 41 -6.98 -1.14 -7.55
N PHE A 42 -8.08 -1.82 -7.22
CA PHE A 42 -9.21 -1.17 -6.53
C PHE A 42 -10.10 -2.18 -5.80
N ASP A 43 -10.90 -1.65 -4.88
CA ASP A 43 -11.96 -2.42 -4.22
C ASP A 43 -13.29 -1.68 -4.37
N ILE A 44 -14.37 -2.45 -4.52
CA ILE A 44 -15.74 -1.97 -4.63
C ILE A 44 -16.48 -2.45 -3.39
N PHE A 45 -16.94 -1.52 -2.56
CA PHE A 45 -17.73 -1.80 -1.37
C PHE A 45 -19.20 -1.52 -1.66
N LEU A 46 -20.06 -2.48 -1.34
CA LEU A 46 -21.51 -2.36 -1.52
C LEU A 46 -22.23 -2.51 -0.18
N ALA A 47 -23.25 -1.69 0.02
CA ALA A 47 -24.16 -1.71 1.15
C ALA A 47 -25.59 -1.80 0.62
N SER A 48 -26.40 -2.68 1.20
CA SER A 48 -27.84 -2.77 0.90
C SER A 48 -28.62 -1.59 1.46
N VAL A 49 -28.16 -1.04 2.60
CA VAL A 49 -28.77 0.10 3.27
C VAL A 49 -27.68 1.01 3.81
N VAL A 50 -27.81 2.31 3.54
CA VAL A 50 -26.94 3.35 4.07
C VAL A 50 -27.63 4.14 5.20
N PRO A 51 -26.88 4.68 6.18
CA PRO A 51 -27.48 5.47 7.26
C PRO A 51 -28.21 6.70 6.72
N LYS A 52 -29.38 7.03 7.29
CA LYS A 52 -30.08 8.29 6.99
C LYS A 52 -29.22 9.51 7.34
N ALA A 53 -29.51 10.65 6.72
CA ALA A 53 -28.86 11.91 7.11
C ALA A 53 -29.19 12.27 8.57
N ALA A 54 -28.33 13.07 9.20
CA ALA A 54 -28.45 13.42 10.62
C ALA A 54 -29.72 14.21 10.96
N ASP A 55 -30.32 14.86 9.96
CA ASP A 55 -31.59 15.57 10.02
C ASP A 55 -32.80 14.69 9.67
N GLY A 56 -32.60 13.38 9.47
CA GLY A 56 -33.65 12.44 9.08
C GLY A 56 -33.99 12.44 7.59
N GLY A 57 -33.31 13.26 6.78
CA GLY A 57 -33.47 13.31 5.32
C GLY A 57 -32.80 12.14 4.58
N GLU A 58 -32.77 12.25 3.25
CA GLU A 58 -32.13 11.27 2.37
C GLU A 58 -30.65 11.07 2.71
N SER A 59 -30.17 9.82 2.58
CA SER A 59 -28.77 9.53 2.86
C SER A 59 -27.88 10.29 1.89
N VAL A 60 -26.82 10.85 2.43
CA VAL A 60 -25.76 11.47 1.62
C VAL A 60 -24.56 10.54 1.45
N THR A 61 -24.71 9.27 1.87
CA THR A 61 -23.70 8.22 1.81
C THR A 61 -24.07 7.29 0.66
N CYS A 62 -23.16 7.05 -0.28
CA CYS A 62 -23.43 6.17 -1.42
C CYS A 62 -23.41 4.70 -1.00
N GLU A 63 -24.33 3.91 -1.54
CA GLU A 63 -24.45 2.46 -1.38
C GLU A 63 -23.25 1.74 -2.00
N CYS A 64 -22.64 2.34 -3.02
CA CYS A 64 -21.43 1.87 -3.66
C CYS A 64 -20.25 2.83 -3.40
N ILE A 65 -19.12 2.30 -2.93
CA ILE A 65 -17.84 3.02 -2.83
C ILE A 65 -16.77 2.28 -3.61
N VAL A 66 -16.10 2.97 -4.52
CA VAL A 66 -14.89 2.48 -5.17
C VAL A 66 -13.66 3.10 -4.52
N GLN A 67 -12.76 2.24 -4.03
CA GLN A 67 -11.48 2.64 -3.46
C GLN A 67 -10.35 2.33 -4.44
N LEU A 68 -9.89 3.36 -5.16
CA LEU A 68 -8.69 3.27 -6.01
C LEU A 68 -7.42 3.16 -5.16
N ARG A 69 -6.56 2.17 -5.46
CA ARG A 69 -5.31 1.94 -4.75
C ARG A 69 -4.18 2.77 -5.37
N SER A 70 -3.20 3.12 -4.53
CA SER A 70 -2.06 3.93 -4.98
C SER A 70 -1.28 3.26 -6.10
N TYR A 71 -1.19 1.94 -6.16
CA TYR A 71 -0.41 1.27 -7.21
C TYR A 71 -0.98 1.56 -8.60
N MET A 72 -2.30 1.46 -8.76
CA MET A 72 -3.00 1.82 -10.01
C MET A 72 -2.84 3.31 -10.32
N LEU A 73 -3.06 4.18 -9.32
CA LEU A 73 -2.98 5.63 -9.50
C LEU A 73 -1.60 6.10 -9.97
N TRP A 74 -0.52 5.49 -9.48
CA TRP A 74 0.85 5.84 -9.87
C TRP A 74 1.25 5.28 -11.25
N GLN A 75 0.59 4.21 -11.72
CA GLN A 75 0.85 3.63 -13.04
C GLN A 75 0.03 4.28 -14.15
N TYR A 76 -1.28 4.44 -13.93
CA TYR A 76 -2.23 4.83 -14.96
C TYR A 76 -2.73 6.27 -14.84
N GLY A 77 -2.39 6.96 -13.75
CA GLY A 77 -2.95 8.27 -13.45
C GLY A 77 -4.39 8.20 -12.94
N VAL A 78 -4.93 9.34 -12.57
CA VAL A 78 -6.21 9.45 -11.86
C VAL A 78 -7.39 9.17 -12.79
N ARG A 79 -7.34 9.68 -14.03
CA ARG A 79 -8.46 9.54 -14.98
C ARG A 79 -8.63 8.10 -15.45
N ASP A 80 -7.56 7.48 -15.94
CA ASP A 80 -7.65 6.10 -16.44
C ASP A 80 -7.95 5.14 -15.28
N SER A 81 -7.44 5.40 -14.06
CA SER A 81 -7.81 4.61 -12.88
C SER A 81 -9.31 4.70 -12.59
N PHE A 82 -9.89 5.91 -12.67
CA PHE A 82 -11.32 6.12 -12.51
C PHE A 82 -12.12 5.42 -13.61
N GLU A 83 -11.83 5.72 -14.88
CA GLU A 83 -12.52 5.16 -16.05
C GLU A 83 -12.49 3.64 -16.05
N ASN A 84 -11.32 3.03 -15.82
CA ASN A 84 -11.16 1.59 -15.74
C ASN A 84 -12.02 1.01 -14.62
N SER A 85 -11.95 1.55 -13.40
CA SER A 85 -12.79 1.06 -12.29
C SER A 85 -14.29 1.26 -12.55
N TYR A 86 -14.66 2.32 -13.27
CA TYR A 86 -16.04 2.67 -13.54
C TYR A 86 -16.71 1.72 -14.54
N GLN A 87 -15.96 1.18 -15.51
CA GLN A 87 -16.47 0.13 -16.39
C GLN A 87 -16.95 -1.10 -15.60
N TYR A 88 -16.25 -1.45 -14.52
CA TYR A 88 -16.67 -2.55 -13.66
C TYR A 88 -17.98 -2.26 -12.94
N ILE A 89 -18.16 -1.03 -12.47
CA ILE A 89 -19.41 -0.61 -11.84
C ILE A 89 -20.57 -0.67 -12.83
N LYS A 90 -20.39 -0.17 -14.06
CA LYS A 90 -21.45 -0.21 -15.08
C LYS A 90 -21.87 -1.64 -15.40
N ALA A 91 -20.94 -2.57 -15.56
CA ALA A 91 -21.26 -3.97 -15.82
C ALA A 91 -22.01 -4.62 -14.63
N ILE A 92 -21.59 -4.35 -13.39
CA ILE A 92 -22.28 -4.84 -12.19
C ILE A 92 -23.71 -4.29 -12.13
N VAL A 93 -23.86 -2.98 -12.29
CA VAL A 93 -25.15 -2.29 -12.25
C VAL A 93 -26.09 -2.81 -13.34
N HIS A 94 -25.59 -2.95 -14.58
CA HIS A 94 -26.33 -3.49 -15.70
C HIS A 94 -26.80 -4.93 -15.45
N PHE A 95 -25.91 -5.78 -14.94
CA PHE A 95 -26.23 -7.17 -14.61
C PHE A 95 -27.37 -7.31 -13.60
N PHE A 96 -27.43 -6.43 -12.59
CA PHE A 96 -28.48 -6.45 -11.57
C PHE A 96 -29.70 -5.58 -11.91
N GLY A 97 -29.78 -5.00 -13.12
CA GLY A 97 -30.88 -4.12 -13.52
C GLY A 97 -31.00 -2.84 -12.66
N LEU A 98 -29.88 -2.34 -12.16
CA LEU A 98 -29.80 -1.12 -11.36
C LEU A 98 -29.49 0.10 -12.25
N GLU A 99 -29.62 1.30 -11.68
CA GLU A 99 -29.22 2.56 -12.32
C GLU A 99 -28.23 3.33 -11.43
N ILE A 100 -27.37 4.14 -12.05
CA ILE A 100 -26.44 5.02 -11.33
C ILE A 100 -27.01 6.43 -11.34
N ASP A 101 -27.52 6.88 -10.20
CA ASP A 101 -28.09 8.22 -10.06
C ASP A 101 -27.02 9.32 -10.17
N TYR A 102 -25.94 9.19 -9.38
CA TYR A 102 -24.81 10.13 -9.44
C TYR A 102 -23.50 9.50 -9.00
N VAL A 103 -22.38 10.10 -9.42
CA VAL A 103 -21.03 9.75 -8.97
C VAL A 103 -20.34 10.95 -8.35
N GLN A 104 -19.72 10.75 -7.18
CA GLN A 104 -19.05 11.81 -6.43
C GLN A 104 -17.78 11.32 -5.74
N GLU A 105 -16.88 12.26 -5.48
CA GLU A 105 -15.70 12.02 -4.66
C GLU A 105 -16.06 11.89 -3.17
N ASN A 106 -15.53 10.86 -2.49
CA ASN A 106 -15.78 10.65 -1.05
C ASN A 106 -14.56 10.95 -0.18
N ARG A 107 -13.38 10.48 -0.57
CA ARG A 107 -12.11 10.75 0.10
C ARG A 107 -11.02 10.88 -0.95
N VAL A 108 -10.22 11.93 -0.84
CA VAL A 108 -9.09 12.19 -1.75
C VAL A 108 -7.86 12.53 -0.93
N ASP A 109 -6.78 11.78 -1.16
CA ASP A 109 -5.49 11.98 -0.52
C ASP A 109 -4.53 12.62 -1.55
N TYR A 110 -4.11 13.86 -1.31
CA TYR A 110 -3.13 14.59 -2.12
C TYR A 110 -1.75 14.39 -1.52
N CYS A 111 -0.81 13.82 -2.27
CA CYS A 111 0.51 13.45 -1.76
C CYS A 111 1.65 14.04 -2.58
N TRP A 112 2.74 14.36 -1.88
CA TRP A 112 4.01 14.79 -2.45
C TRP A 112 5.13 13.94 -1.86
N HIS A 113 5.75 13.12 -2.68
CA HIS A 113 7.04 12.52 -2.36
C HIS A 113 8.15 13.51 -2.72
N THR A 114 9.07 13.77 -1.80
CA THR A 114 10.14 14.75 -2.02
C THR A 114 11.41 14.42 -1.25
N ASN A 115 12.55 14.62 -1.90
CA ASN A 115 13.89 14.58 -1.31
C ASN A 115 14.48 15.99 -1.07
N TYR A 116 13.65 17.04 -1.14
CA TYR A 116 14.12 18.43 -1.11
C TYR A 116 14.89 18.80 0.17
N LEU A 117 14.56 18.14 1.28
CA LEU A 117 15.13 18.42 2.59
C LEU A 117 16.31 17.49 2.87
N ASN A 118 17.52 18.05 2.92
CA ASN A 118 18.73 17.30 3.30
C ASN A 118 18.69 16.79 4.76
N ASN A 119 17.98 17.51 5.64
CA ASN A 119 17.78 17.11 7.03
C ASN A 119 16.32 17.41 7.45
N PRO A 120 15.38 16.49 7.16
CA PRO A 120 13.98 16.64 7.52
C PRO A 120 13.77 16.77 9.03
N GLU A 121 14.55 16.06 9.84
CA GLU A 121 14.42 16.03 11.31
C GLU A 121 14.62 17.42 11.91
N LYS A 122 15.74 18.08 11.59
CA LYS A 122 16.01 19.45 12.03
C LYS A 122 15.00 20.45 11.47
N PHE A 123 14.50 20.20 10.26
CA PHE A 123 13.52 21.07 9.62
C PHE A 123 12.16 21.00 10.34
N PHE A 124 11.68 19.79 10.66
CA PHE A 124 10.39 19.54 11.31
C PHE A 124 10.45 19.45 12.83
N ALA A 125 11.64 19.60 13.45
CA ALA A 125 11.81 19.71 14.89
C ALA A 125 10.79 20.69 15.49
N PRO A 126 10.17 20.39 16.65
CA PRO A 126 9.07 21.19 17.20
C PRO A 126 9.34 22.69 17.19
N ASP A 127 10.50 23.13 17.68
CA ASP A 127 10.89 24.55 17.69
C ASP A 127 10.95 25.19 16.30
N SER A 128 11.46 24.45 15.32
CA SER A 128 11.57 24.88 13.94
C SER A 128 10.20 24.92 13.27
N PHE A 129 9.43 23.84 13.42
CA PHE A 129 8.11 23.68 12.83
C PHE A 129 7.12 24.72 13.36
N TYR A 130 7.03 24.91 14.69
CA TYR A 130 6.12 25.91 15.27
C TYR A 130 6.49 27.33 14.85
N LYS A 131 7.76 27.66 14.60
CA LYS A 131 8.15 28.98 14.08
C LYS A 131 7.69 29.23 12.64
N MET A 132 7.55 28.19 11.83
CA MET A 132 7.15 28.28 10.41
C MET A 132 5.65 28.04 10.17
N ARG A 133 5.00 27.29 11.05
CA ARG A 133 3.62 26.80 10.87
C ARG A 133 2.58 27.93 10.91
N VAL A 134 1.68 27.94 9.91
CA VAL A 134 0.49 28.80 9.83
C VAL A 134 -0.71 27.96 9.36
N ASP A 135 -1.73 27.85 10.20
CA ASP A 135 -2.91 27.01 9.97
C ASP A 135 -4.02 27.30 11.00
N ARG A 136 -5.10 26.50 10.95
CA ARG A 136 -6.25 26.57 11.86
C ARG A 136 -6.33 25.41 12.86
N PHE A 137 -5.40 24.46 12.82
CA PHE A 137 -5.39 23.32 13.74
C PHE A 137 -4.82 23.75 15.09
N LYS A 138 -5.42 23.26 16.18
CA LYS A 138 -4.95 23.59 17.54
C LYS A 138 -3.64 22.87 17.89
N ASN A 139 -3.53 21.59 17.53
CA ASN A 139 -2.45 20.71 17.96
C ASN A 139 -1.72 20.08 16.76
N ALA A 140 -0.49 19.65 16.98
CA ALA A 140 0.24 18.73 16.10
C ALA A 140 0.66 17.50 16.90
N THR A 141 0.54 16.31 16.29
CA THR A 141 1.01 15.05 16.86
C THR A 141 2.35 14.67 16.25
N TYR A 142 3.32 14.32 17.08
CA TYR A 142 4.64 13.86 16.67
C TYR A 142 4.84 12.41 17.07
N VAL A 143 5.48 11.64 16.19
CA VAL A 143 6.07 10.33 16.53
C VAL A 143 7.57 10.43 16.25
N THR A 144 8.35 10.12 17.27
CA THR A 144 9.81 10.12 17.24
C THR A 144 10.34 8.73 17.57
N ASN A 145 11.49 8.39 17.02
CA ASN A 145 12.18 7.13 17.31
C ASN A 145 13.60 7.42 17.76
N LYS A 146 14.10 6.65 18.73
CA LYS A 146 15.48 6.76 19.21
C LYS A 146 16.46 6.32 18.10
N VAL A 147 17.58 7.02 17.99
CA VAL A 147 18.73 6.62 17.16
C VAL A 147 20.00 6.70 17.97
N GLY A 148 20.71 5.57 18.05
CA GLY A 148 21.89 5.44 18.90
C GLY A 148 21.56 5.69 20.36
N THR A 149 22.51 6.29 21.07
CA THR A 149 22.38 6.54 22.51
C THR A 149 21.64 7.84 22.84
N GLU A 150 21.89 8.93 22.10
CA GLU A 150 21.46 10.29 22.45
C GLU A 150 20.54 10.97 21.42
N ASP A 151 20.39 10.42 20.22
CA ASP A 151 19.70 11.09 19.11
C ASP A 151 18.28 10.55 18.86
N TYR A 152 17.50 11.26 18.05
CA TYR A 152 16.16 10.85 17.63
C TYR A 152 15.82 11.30 16.21
N GLU A 153 15.02 10.49 15.53
CA GLU A 153 14.45 10.84 14.22
C GLU A 153 12.95 11.16 14.37
N ILE A 154 12.48 12.16 13.64
CA ILE A 154 11.06 12.48 13.53
C ILE A 154 10.50 11.65 12.39
N ASP A 155 9.72 10.65 12.74
CA ASP A 155 9.16 9.71 11.78
C ASP A 155 7.86 10.25 11.18
N TYR A 156 7.06 10.96 12.00
CA TYR A 156 5.72 11.35 11.64
C TYR A 156 5.28 12.64 12.35
N VAL A 157 4.69 13.56 11.59
CA VAL A 157 4.00 14.76 12.05
C VAL A 157 2.59 14.76 11.49
N ALA A 158 1.57 14.96 12.32
CA ALA A 158 0.18 15.06 11.86
C ALA A 158 -0.59 16.23 12.45
N LEU A 159 -1.52 16.74 11.66
CA LEU A 159 -2.42 17.84 12.03
C LEU A 159 -3.87 17.41 11.78
N GLY A 160 -4.71 17.57 12.80
CA GLY A 160 -6.09 17.10 12.80
C GLY A 160 -6.21 15.59 13.09
N LYS A 161 -7.43 15.06 12.95
CA LYS A 161 -7.75 13.62 13.09
C LYS A 161 -8.14 13.03 11.74
N ARG A 162 -7.96 11.72 11.58
CA ARG A 162 -8.35 10.99 10.34
C ARG A 162 -9.83 11.15 9.96
N SER A 163 -10.70 11.41 10.93
CA SER A 163 -12.14 11.62 10.74
C SER A 163 -12.52 13.07 10.41
N ASP A 164 -11.58 14.01 10.52
CA ASP A 164 -11.85 15.43 10.28
C ASP A 164 -12.01 15.71 8.77
N LYS A 165 -12.49 16.92 8.46
CA LYS A 165 -12.66 17.38 7.07
C LYS A 165 -11.34 17.31 6.28
N VAL A 166 -10.25 17.69 6.94
CA VAL A 166 -8.89 17.62 6.40
C VAL A 166 -7.98 17.05 7.48
N PHE A 167 -7.13 16.13 7.08
CA PHE A 167 -6.09 15.54 7.91
C PHE A 167 -4.76 15.62 7.18
N ILE A 168 -3.75 16.16 7.84
CA ILE A 168 -2.42 16.36 7.22
C ILE A 168 -1.43 15.42 7.88
N ARG A 169 -0.59 14.77 7.07
CA ARG A 169 0.50 13.92 7.52
C ARG A 169 1.79 14.26 6.79
N ILE A 170 2.87 14.42 7.54
CA ILE A 170 4.21 14.61 7.00
C ILE A 170 5.10 13.54 7.65
N TYR A 171 5.68 12.65 6.85
CA TYR A 171 6.39 11.50 7.41
C TYR A 171 7.49 10.98 6.48
N LEU A 172 8.42 10.17 7.04
CA LEU A 172 9.48 9.53 6.28
C LEU A 172 8.95 8.35 5.47
N LYS A 173 8.75 8.56 4.17
CA LYS A 173 8.15 7.55 3.28
C LYS A 173 9.09 6.38 3.04
N THR A 174 10.40 6.64 2.94
CA THR A 174 11.43 5.60 2.79
C THR A 174 11.37 4.60 3.95
N ARG A 175 11.35 5.11 5.19
CA ARG A 175 11.25 4.30 6.39
C ARG A 175 9.95 3.50 6.43
N GLU A 176 8.83 4.15 6.14
CA GLU A 176 7.52 3.49 6.12
C GLU A 176 7.51 2.30 5.15
N VAL A 177 7.99 2.46 3.92
CA VAL A 177 8.07 1.38 2.90
C VAL A 177 8.94 0.22 3.38
N ILE A 178 10.07 0.51 4.03
CA ILE A 178 11.03 -0.48 4.54
C ILE A 178 10.45 -1.28 5.71
N GLU A 179 9.98 -0.60 6.76
CA GLU A 179 9.58 -1.24 8.02
C GLU A 179 8.24 -1.96 7.89
N GLN A 180 7.29 -1.39 7.14
CA GLN A 180 6.02 -2.05 6.86
C GLN A 180 6.14 -3.10 5.75
N ASN A 181 7.29 -3.16 5.06
CA ASN A 181 7.62 -4.13 4.01
C ASN A 181 6.51 -4.23 2.94
N TYR A 182 6.10 -3.08 2.42
CA TYR A 182 5.03 -2.97 1.43
C TYR A 182 5.33 -1.89 0.39
N LYS A 183 4.79 -2.04 -0.82
CA LYS A 183 4.97 -1.13 -1.95
C LYS A 183 6.46 -0.86 -2.30
N PRO A 184 7.29 -1.91 -2.46
CA PRO A 184 8.69 -1.72 -2.80
C PRO A 184 8.90 -1.05 -4.16
N TRP A 185 7.91 -1.15 -5.05
CA TRP A 185 7.89 -0.45 -6.34
C TRP A 185 8.16 1.06 -6.26
N PHE A 186 7.95 1.70 -5.10
CA PHE A 186 8.36 3.08 -4.92
C PHE A 186 9.86 3.32 -5.12
N PHE A 187 10.74 2.38 -4.76
CA PHE A 187 12.17 2.55 -4.98
C PHE A 187 12.51 2.68 -6.47
N GLN A 188 11.83 1.90 -7.32
CA GLN A 188 11.99 2.00 -8.77
C GLN A 188 11.45 3.32 -9.32
N ILE A 189 10.29 3.75 -8.84
CA ILE A 189 9.69 5.04 -9.24
C ILE A 189 10.60 6.20 -8.84
N TRP A 190 11.05 6.25 -7.58
CA TRP A 190 11.91 7.33 -7.09
C TRP A 190 13.23 7.40 -7.84
N GLU A 191 13.81 6.27 -8.22
CA GLU A 191 15.01 6.23 -9.07
C GLU A 191 14.71 6.79 -10.47
N MET A 192 13.63 6.33 -11.12
CA MET A 192 13.25 6.77 -12.47
C MET A 192 13.02 8.27 -12.56
N TYR A 193 12.43 8.87 -11.51
CA TYR A 193 12.21 10.31 -11.43
C TYR A 193 13.41 11.10 -10.85
N GLY A 194 14.56 10.44 -10.63
CA GLY A 194 15.78 11.09 -10.17
C GLY A 194 15.72 11.61 -8.72
N MET A 195 14.77 11.11 -7.93
CA MET A 195 14.63 11.48 -6.52
C MET A 195 15.65 10.75 -5.63
N ILE A 196 16.08 9.57 -6.06
CA ILE A 196 17.10 8.79 -5.37
C ILE A 196 18.11 8.29 -6.41
N SER A 197 19.34 8.07 -5.97
CA SER A 197 20.40 7.48 -6.79
C SER A 197 20.33 5.94 -6.79
N LYS A 198 21.11 5.30 -7.66
CA LYS A 198 21.32 3.84 -7.64
C LYS A 198 21.89 3.36 -6.31
N TYR A 199 22.76 4.17 -5.70
CA TYR A 199 23.32 3.91 -4.37
C TYR A 199 22.23 3.91 -3.29
N ASP A 200 21.38 4.93 -3.28
CA ASP A 200 20.25 5.01 -2.34
C ASP A 200 19.32 3.81 -2.49
N LYS A 201 18.99 3.45 -3.74
CA LYS A 201 18.16 2.30 -4.07
C LYS A 201 18.76 0.99 -3.57
N TYR A 202 20.06 0.76 -3.77
CA TYR A 202 20.76 -0.42 -3.23
C TYR A 202 20.60 -0.50 -1.70
N VAL A 203 20.85 0.61 -0.99
CA VAL A 203 20.74 0.65 0.47
C VAL A 203 19.30 0.36 0.91
N TYR A 204 18.31 0.94 0.23
CA TYR A 204 16.89 0.71 0.54
C TYR A 204 16.44 -0.73 0.28
N GLU A 205 16.91 -1.37 -0.78
CA GLU A 205 16.63 -2.78 -1.06
C GLU A 205 17.13 -3.69 0.06
N LYS A 206 18.39 -3.50 0.48
CA LYS A 206 18.98 -4.25 1.60
C LYS A 206 18.21 -4.05 2.91
N CYS A 207 17.79 -2.81 3.18
CA CYS A 207 16.97 -2.51 4.35
C CYS A 207 15.59 -3.17 4.28
N TYR A 208 14.95 -3.14 3.10
CA TYR A 208 13.63 -3.72 2.85
C TYR A 208 13.65 -5.24 3.04
N GLU A 209 14.66 -5.93 2.51
CA GLU A 209 14.84 -7.37 2.73
C GLU A 209 14.94 -7.75 4.21
N ARG A 210 15.56 -6.87 5.01
CA ARG A 210 15.77 -7.06 6.46
C ARG A 210 14.63 -6.49 7.31
N ARG A 211 13.67 -5.78 6.70
CA ARG A 211 12.58 -5.05 7.39
C ARG A 211 13.08 -4.14 8.50
N SER A 212 14.24 -3.50 8.28
CA SER A 212 14.91 -2.72 9.32
C SER A 212 15.46 -1.43 8.74
N TRP A 213 14.95 -0.30 9.23
CA TRP A 213 15.46 1.02 8.88
C TRP A 213 16.88 1.23 9.40
N PHE A 214 17.20 0.70 10.59
CA PHE A 214 18.55 0.81 11.17
C PHE A 214 19.61 0.07 10.33
N TYR A 215 19.21 -0.97 9.58
CA TYR A 215 20.11 -1.71 8.70
C TYR A 215 20.77 -0.83 7.63
N ARG A 216 20.27 0.38 7.37
CA ARG A 216 20.87 1.31 6.39
C ARG A 216 22.35 1.54 6.63
N PHE A 217 22.80 1.64 7.89
CA PHE A 217 24.22 1.85 8.18
C PHE A 217 25.06 0.63 7.79
N ARG A 218 24.56 -0.58 8.04
CA ARG A 218 25.23 -1.82 7.60
C ARG A 218 25.19 -2.00 6.09
N ALA A 219 24.07 -1.73 5.44
CA ALA A 219 23.93 -1.78 3.98
C ALA A 219 24.87 -0.78 3.27
N ARG A 220 25.12 0.39 3.86
CA ARG A 220 26.12 1.33 3.35
C ARG A 220 27.54 0.74 3.41
N LEU A 221 27.87 -0.01 4.46
CA LEU A 221 29.14 -0.73 4.54
C LEU A 221 29.20 -1.92 3.56
N GLU A 222 28.09 -2.63 3.33
CA GLU A 222 28.01 -3.66 2.28
C GLU A 222 28.31 -3.06 0.90
N PHE A 223 27.73 -1.91 0.58
CA PHE A 223 28.04 -1.20 -0.65
C PHE A 223 29.52 -0.82 -0.75
N TYR A 224 30.12 -0.34 0.34
CA TYR A 224 31.56 -0.03 0.37
C TYR A 224 32.41 -1.30 0.25
N ALA A 225 31.99 -2.44 0.80
CA ALA A 225 32.70 -3.70 0.63
C ALA A 225 32.71 -4.16 -0.84
N GLU A 226 31.63 -3.89 -1.58
CA GLU A 226 31.49 -4.27 -2.99
C GLU A 226 32.20 -3.30 -3.95
N HIS A 227 32.33 -2.02 -3.60
CA HIS A 227 32.77 -0.97 -4.52
C HIS A 227 33.90 -0.06 -4.00
N GLY A 228 34.27 -0.19 -2.73
CA GLY A 228 35.34 0.59 -2.11
C GLY A 228 36.73 0.15 -2.57
N THR A 229 37.71 1.01 -2.33
CA THR A 229 39.08 0.82 -2.83
C THR A 229 40.14 0.75 -1.72
N ASP A 230 39.83 1.23 -0.52
CA ASP A 230 40.79 1.26 0.59
C ASP A 230 40.91 -0.12 1.28
N PRO A 231 42.08 -0.79 1.20
CA PRO A 231 42.26 -2.14 1.73
C PRO A 231 42.05 -2.25 3.25
N GLU A 232 42.44 -1.23 4.03
CA GLU A 232 42.34 -1.26 5.48
C GLU A 232 40.87 -1.24 5.91
N TYR A 233 40.07 -0.35 5.30
CA TYR A 233 38.64 -0.30 5.56
C TYR A 233 37.90 -1.53 5.03
N LEU A 234 38.31 -2.08 3.88
CA LEU A 234 37.72 -3.31 3.36
C LEU A 234 37.93 -4.47 4.32
N GLU A 235 39.15 -4.69 4.83
CA GLU A 235 39.42 -5.74 5.81
C GLU A 235 38.60 -5.55 7.09
N LYS A 236 38.54 -4.31 7.61
CA LYS A 236 37.74 -3.98 8.80
C LYS A 236 36.25 -4.25 8.56
N ILE A 237 35.70 -3.84 7.42
CA ILE A 237 34.30 -4.05 7.07
C ILE A 237 34.01 -5.53 6.92
N HIS A 238 34.86 -6.31 6.26
CA HIS A 238 34.66 -7.76 6.15
C HIS A 238 34.63 -8.44 7.51
N LYS A 239 35.51 -8.05 8.45
CA LYS A 239 35.46 -8.55 9.83
C LYS A 239 34.14 -8.20 10.54
N ILE A 240 33.61 -6.99 10.34
CA ILE A 240 32.31 -6.57 10.90
C ILE A 240 31.15 -7.35 10.24
N LEU A 241 31.13 -7.44 8.91
CA LEU A 241 30.05 -8.08 8.16
C LEU A 241 29.97 -9.58 8.40
N ASN A 242 31.11 -10.25 8.58
CA ASN A 242 31.20 -11.67 8.92
C ASN A 242 30.90 -11.96 10.40
N GLY A 243 30.77 -10.93 11.24
CA GLY A 243 30.49 -11.10 12.67
C GLY A 243 31.73 -11.38 13.53
N ASN A 244 32.94 -11.26 12.98
CA ASN A 244 34.20 -11.47 13.71
C ASN A 244 34.49 -10.32 14.70
N ILE A 245 33.92 -9.14 14.46
CA ILE A 245 34.00 -7.97 15.33
C ILE A 245 32.59 -7.48 15.63
N THR A 246 32.26 -7.39 16.91
CA THR A 246 31.07 -6.66 17.36
C THR A 246 31.39 -5.18 17.44
N ILE A 247 30.54 -4.35 16.83
CA ILE A 247 30.66 -2.89 16.81
C ILE A 247 29.42 -2.30 17.47
N SER A 248 29.59 -1.21 18.23
CA SER A 248 28.46 -0.49 18.81
C SER A 248 27.65 0.24 17.72
N GLU A 249 26.38 0.56 18.00
CA GLU A 249 25.53 1.31 17.06
C GLU A 249 26.15 2.65 16.67
N ASP A 250 26.65 3.41 17.64
CA ASP A 250 27.22 4.74 17.41
C ASP A 250 28.52 4.68 16.56
N GLU A 251 29.35 3.65 16.77
CA GLU A 251 30.55 3.44 15.95
C GLU A 251 30.21 2.99 14.52
N LEU A 252 29.18 2.15 14.36
CA LEU A 252 28.69 1.74 13.05
C LEU A 252 28.19 2.95 12.25
N ILE A 253 27.43 3.84 12.88
CA ILE A 253 26.93 5.08 12.27
C ILE A 253 28.10 5.96 11.83
N LYS A 254 29.07 6.19 12.72
CA LYS A 254 30.27 7.01 12.42
C LYS A 254 31.09 6.42 11.27
N LEU A 255 31.26 5.11 11.23
CA LEU A 255 32.01 4.43 10.17
C LEU A 255 31.28 4.56 8.82
N ALA A 256 29.97 4.33 8.78
CA ALA A 256 29.17 4.48 7.57
C ALA A 256 29.21 5.92 7.03
N ASP A 257 29.08 6.92 7.92
CA ASP A 257 29.16 8.35 7.58
C ASP A 257 30.54 8.78 7.10
N LYS A 258 31.61 8.11 7.54
CA LYS A 258 32.96 8.35 7.04
C LYS A 258 33.19 7.81 5.63
N LEU A 259 32.68 6.61 5.36
CA LEU A 259 33.05 5.85 4.16
C LEU A 259 32.10 6.04 2.98
N THR A 260 30.87 6.47 3.23
CA THR A 260 29.86 6.60 2.18
C THR A 260 28.99 7.83 2.37
N PRO A 261 28.42 8.42 1.32
CA PRO A 261 27.51 9.55 1.46
C PRO A 261 26.24 9.17 2.24
N LYS A 262 25.58 10.17 2.83
CA LYS A 262 24.25 9.97 3.42
C LYS A 262 23.24 9.71 2.32
N ILE A 263 22.27 8.85 2.62
CA ILE A 263 21.21 8.48 1.68
C ILE A 263 20.15 9.59 1.56
N ASN A 264 19.57 9.74 0.37
CA ASN A 264 18.54 10.74 0.10
C ASN A 264 17.17 10.33 0.63
N LEU A 265 16.74 10.93 1.74
CA LEU A 265 15.46 10.61 2.38
C LEU A 265 14.26 11.13 1.57
N ILE A 266 13.24 10.28 1.37
CA ILE A 266 11.97 10.72 0.80
C ILE A 266 10.98 11.02 1.92
N VAL A 267 10.59 12.28 2.03
CA VAL A 267 9.49 12.74 2.86
C VAL A 267 8.20 12.69 2.04
N ASN A 268 7.11 12.22 2.65
CA ASN A 268 5.77 12.40 2.10
C ASN A 268 5.06 13.54 2.84
N VAL A 269 4.52 14.50 2.09
CA VAL A 269 3.53 15.47 2.59
C VAL A 269 2.18 15.06 2.04
N GLU A 270 1.19 14.88 2.91
CA GLU A 270 -0.10 14.34 2.52
C GLU A 270 -1.26 15.12 3.12
N TYR A 271 -2.23 15.47 2.29
CA TYR A 271 -3.52 16.03 2.68
C TYR A 271 -4.61 15.04 2.35
N GLN A 272 -5.16 14.41 3.37
CA GLN A 272 -6.39 13.63 3.25
C GLN A 272 -7.57 14.58 3.40
N THR A 273 -8.43 14.62 2.38
CA THR A 273 -9.69 15.36 2.38
C THR A 273 -10.87 14.40 2.35
N MET A 274 -11.86 14.65 3.19
CA MET A 274 -13.11 13.88 3.21
C MET A 274 -14.22 14.64 2.46
N ARG A 275 -15.29 13.94 2.09
CA ARG A 275 -16.46 14.52 1.38
C ARG A 275 -17.01 15.77 2.06
N ARG A 276 -17.01 15.79 3.40
CA ARG A 276 -17.44 16.95 4.20
C ARG A 276 -16.66 18.23 3.89
N HIS A 277 -15.46 18.10 3.30
CA HIS A 277 -14.68 19.20 2.77
C HIS A 277 -14.95 19.41 1.27
N SER A 278 -14.83 18.36 0.46
CA SER A 278 -14.90 18.48 -1.01
C SER A 278 -16.26 18.96 -1.52
N LYS A 279 -17.35 18.60 -0.83
CA LYS A 279 -18.71 19.07 -1.19
C LYS A 279 -18.88 20.59 -1.12
N SER A 280 -18.01 21.29 -0.39
CA SER A 280 -18.04 22.75 -0.27
C SER A 280 -17.30 23.47 -1.40
N TYR A 281 -16.61 22.72 -2.28
CA TYR A 281 -15.89 23.32 -3.39
C TYR A 281 -16.85 23.71 -4.51
N THR A 282 -16.79 24.97 -4.91
CA THR A 282 -17.39 25.44 -6.16
C THR A 282 -16.41 25.14 -7.29
N LEU A 283 -16.68 24.08 -8.06
CA LEU A 283 -15.80 23.64 -9.14
C LEU A 283 -16.00 24.51 -10.38
N ILE A 284 -14.91 25.07 -10.92
CA ILE A 284 -14.98 25.88 -12.14
C ILE A 284 -15.14 24.96 -13.35
N PRO A 285 -16.10 25.20 -14.25
CA PRO A 285 -16.31 24.39 -15.45
C PRO A 285 -15.31 24.79 -16.53
N PHE A 286 -14.05 24.37 -16.36
CA PHE A 286 -12.99 24.64 -17.36
C PHE A 286 -13.26 23.98 -18.71
N LYS A 287 -14.04 22.89 -18.71
CA LYS A 287 -14.45 22.13 -19.88
C LYS A 287 -15.91 21.75 -19.75
N ASP A 288 -16.56 21.52 -20.88
CA ASP A 288 -17.90 20.99 -20.92
C ASP A 288 -17.87 19.46 -20.74
N TYR A 289 -18.49 19.00 -19.64
CA TYR A 289 -18.65 17.61 -19.29
C TYR A 289 -20.12 17.17 -19.29
N SER A 290 -21.03 17.96 -19.88
CA SER A 290 -22.46 17.63 -20.01
C SER A 290 -22.70 16.23 -20.60
N ASN A 291 -21.89 15.80 -21.56
CA ASN A 291 -21.98 14.48 -22.20
C ASN A 291 -21.46 13.31 -21.32
N HIS A 292 -20.97 13.58 -20.10
CA HIS A 292 -20.43 12.56 -19.19
C HIS A 292 -21.46 12.11 -18.13
N GLY A 293 -22.72 12.57 -18.24
CA GLY A 293 -23.83 12.12 -17.40
C GLY A 293 -23.52 12.25 -15.90
N GLU A 294 -23.79 11.18 -15.17
CA GLU A 294 -23.60 10.99 -13.73
C GLU A 294 -22.15 11.20 -13.27
N THR A 295 -21.16 11.11 -14.18
CA THR A 295 -19.73 11.25 -13.87
C THR A 295 -19.17 12.65 -14.11
N ALA A 296 -19.96 13.58 -14.68
CA ALA A 296 -19.51 14.92 -15.06
C ALA A 296 -18.82 15.68 -13.91
N ARG A 297 -19.36 15.55 -12.69
CA ARG A 297 -18.78 16.16 -11.47
C ARG A 297 -17.35 15.68 -11.21
N VAL A 298 -17.07 14.40 -11.38
CA VAL A 298 -15.76 13.80 -11.09
C VAL A 298 -14.70 14.33 -12.05
N TYR A 299 -15.02 14.41 -13.35
CA TYR A 299 -14.10 15.00 -14.33
C TYR A 299 -13.83 16.48 -14.04
N GLN A 300 -14.88 17.22 -13.69
CA GLN A 300 -14.72 18.63 -13.31
C GLN A 300 -13.90 18.77 -12.03
N TYR A 301 -14.03 17.86 -11.07
CA TYR A 301 -13.19 17.81 -9.88
C TYR A 301 -11.72 17.59 -10.24
N PHE A 302 -11.42 16.66 -11.15
CA PHE A 302 -10.07 16.40 -11.61
C PHE A 302 -9.43 17.63 -12.27
N ASP A 303 -10.19 18.42 -13.04
CA ASP A 303 -9.69 19.64 -13.66
C ASP A 303 -9.41 20.75 -12.64
N ASN A 304 -10.16 20.78 -11.54
CA ASN A 304 -9.97 21.74 -10.45
C ASN A 304 -8.87 21.35 -9.45
N ARG A 305 -8.20 20.19 -9.63
CA ARG A 305 -7.21 19.66 -8.66
C ARG A 305 -6.14 20.66 -8.26
N LYS A 306 -5.63 21.47 -9.19
CA LYS A 306 -4.59 22.46 -8.89
C LYS A 306 -5.12 23.57 -7.99
N LEU A 307 -6.31 24.08 -8.25
CA LEU A 307 -6.94 25.11 -7.42
C LEU A 307 -7.23 24.58 -6.01
N ILE A 308 -7.69 23.34 -5.90
CA ILE A 308 -7.92 22.67 -4.62
C ILE A 308 -6.60 22.55 -3.85
N ILE A 309 -5.55 22.07 -4.50
CA ILE A 309 -4.20 21.97 -3.93
C ILE A 309 -3.68 23.33 -3.45
N ASP A 310 -3.86 24.38 -4.25
CA ASP A 310 -3.43 25.74 -3.90
C ASP A 310 -4.19 26.26 -2.67
N TYR A 311 -5.49 26.00 -2.60
CA TYR A 311 -6.28 26.31 -1.42
C TYR A 311 -5.79 25.54 -0.18
N LEU A 312 -5.53 24.24 -0.30
CA LEU A 312 -5.05 23.41 0.81
C LEU A 312 -3.68 23.90 1.31
N THR A 313 -2.76 24.19 0.39
CA THR A 313 -1.37 24.57 0.70
C THR A 313 -1.17 26.05 1.02
N ASP A 314 -2.17 26.91 0.83
CA ASP A 314 -2.13 28.32 1.23
C ASP A 314 -3.07 28.65 2.40
N LYS A 315 -4.31 28.15 2.38
CA LYS A 315 -5.35 28.54 3.35
C LYS A 315 -5.55 27.55 4.49
N VAL A 316 -5.31 26.26 4.26
CA VAL A 316 -5.53 25.23 5.29
C VAL A 316 -4.29 25.05 6.15
N PHE A 317 -3.14 24.83 5.53
CA PHE A 317 -1.84 24.75 6.20
C PHE A 317 -0.75 25.23 5.27
N ARG A 318 0.15 26.08 5.79
CA ARG A 318 1.34 26.51 5.06
C ARG A 318 2.52 26.71 6.00
N MET A 319 3.72 26.64 5.43
CA MET A 319 4.97 26.92 6.14
C MET A 319 5.62 28.19 5.60
N VAL A 320 5.84 29.14 6.50
CA VAL A 320 6.48 30.44 6.22
C VAL A 320 7.91 30.47 6.73
N GLU A 321 8.67 31.51 6.37
CA GLU A 321 10.01 31.73 6.90
C GLU A 321 10.04 31.82 8.44
N LYS A 322 11.11 31.28 9.05
CA LYS A 322 11.24 31.17 10.52
C LYS A 322 11.32 32.54 11.21
N THR A 323 11.93 33.50 10.53
CA THR A 323 12.17 34.87 11.00
C THR A 323 11.49 35.87 10.08
N GLY A 324 11.33 37.10 10.55
CA GLY A 324 10.61 38.17 9.86
C GLY A 324 9.56 38.79 10.79
N ASN A 325 8.43 39.20 10.22
CA ASN A 325 7.33 39.85 10.94
C ASN A 325 6.93 39.13 12.25
N GLU A 326 6.56 39.88 13.29
CA GLU A 326 6.09 39.30 14.57
C GLU A 326 4.90 38.35 14.36
N ARG A 327 3.92 38.80 13.56
CA ARG A 327 2.83 37.93 13.07
C ARG A 327 3.36 37.05 11.94
N LYS A 328 3.10 35.73 12.02
CA LYS A 328 3.55 34.76 11.02
C LYS A 328 2.79 34.84 9.69
N ALA A 329 1.50 35.16 9.74
CA ALA A 329 0.62 35.21 8.55
C ALA A 329 1.19 36.01 7.36
N PRO A 330 1.75 37.23 7.53
CA PRO A 330 2.33 38.02 6.43
C PRO A 330 3.74 37.58 6.00
N ARG A 331 4.38 36.60 6.66
CA ARG A 331 5.71 36.15 6.25
C ARG A 331 5.64 35.40 4.91
N PRO A 332 6.69 35.50 4.07
CA PRO A 332 6.76 34.73 2.84
C PRO A 332 6.83 33.23 3.12
N LEU A 333 6.36 32.42 2.17
CA LEU A 333 6.52 30.96 2.21
C LEU A 333 8.00 30.59 2.31
N CYS A 334 8.32 29.58 3.12
CA CYS A 334 9.68 29.07 3.15
C CYS A 334 10.03 28.36 1.83
N LYS A 335 11.33 28.28 1.51
CA LYS A 335 11.82 27.72 0.23
C LYS A 335 11.25 26.32 -0.08
N PHE A 336 11.21 25.43 0.93
CA PHE A 336 10.63 24.09 0.80
C PHE A 336 9.15 24.14 0.41
N TRP A 337 8.36 24.97 1.11
CA TRP A 337 6.93 25.08 0.83
C TRP A 337 6.64 25.73 -0.52
N LYS A 338 7.44 26.73 -0.89
CA LYS A 338 7.38 27.35 -2.22
C LYS A 338 7.65 26.34 -3.33
N ALA A 339 8.64 25.46 -3.15
CA ALA A 339 8.92 24.37 -4.09
C ALA A 339 7.75 23.38 -4.18
N LEU A 340 7.17 22.98 -3.05
CA LEU A 340 5.99 22.11 -3.00
C LEU A 340 4.80 22.70 -3.75
N CYS A 341 4.44 23.96 -3.50
CA CYS A 341 3.34 24.64 -4.20
C CYS A 341 3.60 24.82 -5.71
N SER A 342 4.87 24.87 -6.13
CA SER A 342 5.26 25.02 -7.54
C SER A 342 5.20 23.73 -8.37
N THR A 343 4.97 22.59 -7.73
CA THR A 343 4.87 21.30 -8.42
C THR A 343 3.76 21.30 -9.48
N LYS A 344 4.04 20.71 -10.64
CA LYS A 344 3.06 20.57 -11.72
C LYS A 344 2.12 19.41 -11.40
N CYS A 345 0.81 19.64 -11.46
CA CYS A 345 -0.21 18.59 -11.28
C CYS A 345 -0.47 17.83 -12.59
N ILE A 346 0.52 17.06 -13.04
CA ILE A 346 0.44 16.23 -14.24
C ILE A 346 -0.32 14.96 -13.92
N ASP A 347 -1.29 14.57 -14.77
CA ASP A 347 -1.89 13.24 -14.70
C ASP A 347 -0.89 12.24 -15.26
N MET A 348 -0.06 11.71 -14.36
CA MET A 348 1.15 11.01 -14.74
C MET A 348 0.79 9.57 -15.13
N ARG A 349 1.18 9.17 -16.35
CA ARG A 349 0.92 7.83 -16.89
C ARG A 349 2.25 7.22 -17.27
N MET A 350 2.51 6.04 -16.73
CA MET A 350 3.66 5.25 -17.15
C MET A 350 3.40 4.73 -18.56
N THR A 351 4.45 4.74 -19.38
CA THR A 351 4.43 3.97 -20.62
C THR A 351 4.31 2.48 -20.30
N PRO A 352 3.81 1.64 -21.23
CA PRO A 352 3.74 0.19 -21.02
C PRO A 352 5.09 -0.44 -20.64
N ALA A 353 6.20 0.09 -21.17
CA ALA A 353 7.54 -0.37 -20.85
C ALA A 353 7.95 -0.04 -19.40
N GLU A 354 7.63 1.16 -18.93
CA GLU A 354 7.86 1.59 -17.54
C GLU A 354 7.00 0.82 -16.55
N ALA A 355 5.71 0.65 -16.85
CA ALA A 355 4.80 -0.15 -16.02
C ALA A 355 5.33 -1.59 -15.87
N ARG A 356 5.76 -2.20 -16.98
CA ARG A 356 6.39 -3.54 -16.97
C ARG A 356 7.68 -3.58 -16.15
N LEU A 357 8.52 -2.53 -16.22
CA LEU A 357 9.73 -2.42 -15.41
C LEU A 357 9.39 -2.40 -13.91
N VAL A 358 8.44 -1.56 -13.51
CA VAL A 358 8.01 -1.39 -12.12
C VAL A 358 7.39 -2.69 -11.58
N ARG A 359 6.55 -3.36 -12.37
CA ARG A 359 5.98 -4.68 -12.06
C ARG A 359 7.06 -5.73 -11.83
N ASN A 360 7.97 -5.89 -12.79
CA ASN A 360 9.05 -6.88 -12.70
C ASN A 360 9.96 -6.62 -11.49
N TYR A 361 10.22 -5.35 -11.20
CA TYR A 361 10.97 -4.93 -10.03
C TYR A 361 10.25 -5.30 -8.72
N ASN A 362 8.98 -4.90 -8.59
CA ASN A 362 8.13 -5.21 -7.44
C ASN A 362 8.15 -6.70 -7.13
N ARG A 363 7.98 -7.53 -8.17
CA ARG A 363 8.01 -8.98 -8.07
C ARG A 363 9.36 -9.50 -7.58
N ARG A 364 10.46 -9.11 -8.23
CA ARG A 364 11.81 -9.60 -7.89
C ARG A 364 12.17 -9.30 -6.43
N LEU A 365 11.98 -8.06 -5.99
CA LEU A 365 12.35 -7.69 -4.62
C LEU A 365 11.49 -8.41 -3.58
N ASN A 366 10.19 -8.62 -3.86
CA ASN A 366 9.33 -9.40 -2.99
C ASN A 366 9.76 -10.88 -2.93
N ILE A 367 10.15 -11.49 -4.06
CA ILE A 367 10.68 -12.87 -4.09
C ILE A 367 11.93 -13.00 -3.21
N ASP A 368 12.88 -12.09 -3.34
CA ASP A 368 14.13 -12.18 -2.59
C ASP A 368 13.92 -11.95 -1.08
N SER A 369 13.03 -11.03 -0.72
CA SER A 369 12.58 -10.86 0.67
C SER A 369 11.88 -12.12 1.22
N MET A 370 11.08 -12.80 0.40
CA MET A 370 10.40 -14.04 0.80
C MET A 370 11.36 -15.22 0.98
N LYS A 371 12.30 -15.44 0.05
CA LYS A 371 13.30 -16.52 0.14
C LYS A 371 14.04 -16.50 1.48
N LYS A 372 14.50 -15.31 1.88
CA LYS A 372 15.23 -15.09 3.13
C LYS A 372 14.39 -15.40 4.36
N ARG A 373 13.09 -15.06 4.32
CA ARG A 373 12.14 -15.35 5.40
C ARG A 373 11.87 -16.84 5.53
N VAL A 374 11.62 -17.52 4.40
CA VAL A 374 11.40 -18.98 4.38
C VAL A 374 12.60 -19.70 4.98
N LEU A 375 13.82 -19.34 4.56
CA LEU A 375 15.03 -19.94 5.10
C LEU A 375 15.20 -19.68 6.61
N GLY A 376 14.99 -18.44 7.06
CA GLY A 376 15.07 -18.10 8.49
C GLY A 376 14.04 -18.85 9.33
N SER A 377 12.80 -18.98 8.83
CA SER A 377 11.75 -19.78 9.47
C SER A 377 12.11 -21.26 9.56
N ALA A 378 12.70 -21.84 8.50
CA ALA A 378 13.11 -23.23 8.49
C ALA A 378 14.23 -23.51 9.52
N ILE A 379 15.27 -22.68 9.54
CA ILE A 379 16.36 -22.78 10.54
C ILE A 379 15.80 -22.68 11.97
N THR A 380 14.92 -21.70 12.20
CA THR A 380 14.30 -21.50 13.51
C THR A 380 13.46 -22.71 13.94
N LEU A 381 12.72 -23.31 13.01
CA LEU A 381 11.96 -24.54 13.25
C LEU A 381 12.90 -25.72 13.57
N GLY A 382 14.03 -25.85 12.86
CA GLY A 382 15.07 -26.83 13.15
C GLY A 382 15.58 -26.71 14.59
N ILE A 383 15.91 -25.49 15.02
CA ILE A 383 16.35 -25.20 16.40
C ILE A 383 15.26 -25.55 17.43
N TYR A 384 13.99 -25.18 17.19
CA TYR A 384 12.91 -25.52 18.13
C TYR A 384 12.65 -27.01 18.25
N THR A 385 12.88 -27.77 17.17
CA THR A 385 12.56 -29.19 17.12
C THR A 385 13.71 -30.08 17.58
N ARG A 386 14.95 -29.64 17.41
CA ARG A 386 16.16 -30.43 17.72
C ARG A 386 17.05 -29.83 18.81
N GLY A 387 16.76 -28.61 19.26
CA GLY A 387 17.68 -27.84 20.09
C GLY A 387 18.85 -27.27 19.29
N LEU A 388 19.86 -26.76 20.01
CA LEU A 388 21.10 -26.27 19.40
C LEU A 388 21.84 -27.46 18.76
N ASN A 389 22.07 -27.40 17.44
CA ASN A 389 22.69 -28.45 16.65
C ASN A 389 23.60 -27.85 15.53
N ASP A 390 24.39 -28.70 14.89
CA ASP A 390 25.33 -28.33 13.81
C ASP A 390 24.76 -28.62 12.39
N ASP A 391 23.44 -28.79 12.26
CA ASP A 391 22.82 -29.08 10.96
C ASP A 391 23.01 -27.90 10.00
N SER A 392 23.20 -28.22 8.72
CA SER A 392 23.27 -27.18 7.70
C SER A 392 21.88 -26.54 7.50
N PRO A 393 21.79 -25.23 7.14
CA PRO A 393 20.52 -24.59 6.80
C PRO A 393 19.73 -25.28 5.70
N LEU A 394 20.41 -26.00 4.80
CA LEU A 394 19.77 -26.79 3.75
C LEU A 394 19.08 -28.03 4.32
N GLN A 395 19.70 -28.67 5.30
CA GLN A 395 19.13 -29.80 6.03
C GLN A 395 17.93 -29.35 6.87
N ASP A 396 18.03 -28.21 7.57
CA ASP A 396 16.87 -27.59 8.26
C ASP A 396 15.71 -27.31 7.30
N ALA A 397 15.99 -26.79 6.10
CA ALA A 397 14.97 -26.54 5.09
C ALA A 397 14.35 -27.84 4.55
N PHE A 398 15.16 -28.87 4.29
CA PHE A 398 14.67 -30.16 3.82
C PHE A 398 13.82 -30.84 4.89
N ASP A 399 14.27 -30.86 6.14
CA ASP A 399 13.55 -31.48 7.25
C ASP A 399 12.27 -30.73 7.58
N ALA A 400 12.24 -29.40 7.46
CA ALA A 400 11.02 -28.63 7.57
C ALA A 400 9.96 -29.09 6.54
N LEU A 401 10.37 -29.41 5.30
CA LEU A 401 9.47 -29.95 4.28
C LEU A 401 9.02 -31.39 4.60
N MET A 402 9.93 -32.24 5.10
CA MET A 402 9.63 -33.64 5.42
C MET A 402 8.71 -33.81 6.64
N ARG A 403 8.55 -32.77 7.46
CA ARG A 403 7.68 -32.79 8.65
C ARG A 403 6.20 -32.59 8.33
N PHE A 404 5.86 -32.14 7.12
CA PHE A 404 4.47 -31.94 6.75
C PHE A 404 3.76 -33.28 6.60
N ASN A 405 2.67 -33.47 7.36
CA ASN A 405 1.77 -34.59 7.18
C ASN A 405 0.67 -34.26 6.15
N ASP A 406 -0.17 -35.24 5.81
CA ASP A 406 -1.24 -35.07 4.82
C ASP A 406 -2.21 -33.92 5.16
N ASN A 407 -2.49 -33.69 6.45
CA ASN A 407 -3.34 -32.57 6.88
C ASN A 407 -2.64 -31.23 6.64
N ASP A 408 -1.34 -31.12 6.93
CA ASP A 408 -0.56 -29.91 6.66
C ASP A 408 -0.52 -29.60 5.16
N ILE A 409 -0.35 -30.62 4.31
CA ILE A 409 -0.37 -30.48 2.85
C ILE A 409 -1.76 -30.07 2.35
N PHE A 410 -2.83 -30.66 2.90
CA PHE A 410 -4.20 -30.25 2.59
C PHE A 410 -4.44 -28.78 2.96
N HIS A 411 -4.04 -28.36 4.15
CA HIS A 411 -4.13 -26.95 4.58
C HIS A 411 -3.26 -26.02 3.72
N ALA A 412 -2.07 -26.46 3.31
CA ALA A 412 -1.20 -25.70 2.42
C ALA A 412 -1.80 -25.54 1.02
N ALA A 413 -2.46 -26.57 0.49
CA ALA A 413 -3.18 -26.49 -0.79
C ALA A 413 -4.34 -25.48 -0.71
N GLN A 414 -5.14 -25.53 0.36
CA GLN A 414 -6.21 -24.56 0.64
C GLN A 414 -5.66 -23.13 0.76
N TYR A 415 -4.55 -22.96 1.47
CA TYR A 415 -3.86 -21.68 1.59
C TYR A 415 -3.33 -21.18 0.23
N LYS A 416 -2.79 -22.05 -0.62
CA LYS A 416 -2.32 -21.70 -1.96
C LYS A 416 -3.46 -21.17 -2.83
N VAL A 417 -4.61 -21.84 -2.85
CA VAL A 417 -5.80 -21.37 -3.58
C VAL A 417 -6.23 -19.99 -3.09
N LYS A 418 -6.34 -19.80 -1.78
CA LYS A 418 -6.66 -18.48 -1.17
C LYS A 418 -5.64 -17.41 -1.55
N LYS A 419 -4.34 -17.75 -1.54
CA LYS A 419 -3.28 -16.81 -1.89
C LYS A 419 -3.27 -16.43 -3.36
N LEU A 420 -3.55 -17.36 -4.27
CA LEU A 420 -3.65 -17.08 -5.70
C LEU A 420 -4.72 -16.01 -5.98
N ARG A 421 -5.85 -16.07 -5.27
CA ARG A 421 -6.89 -15.02 -5.34
C ARG A 421 -6.34 -13.65 -4.93
N GLN A 422 -5.41 -13.55 -3.99
CA GLN A 422 -4.90 -12.24 -3.55
C GLN A 422 -3.99 -11.54 -4.57
N PHE A 423 -3.54 -12.22 -5.63
CA PHE A 423 -2.65 -11.63 -6.64
C PHE A 423 -3.40 -11.22 -7.91
N ASN A 424 -2.92 -10.15 -8.54
CA ASN A 424 -3.42 -9.76 -9.85
C ASN A 424 -2.69 -10.59 -10.93
N PRO A 425 -3.41 -11.36 -11.77
CA PRO A 425 -2.77 -12.20 -12.80
C PRO A 425 -1.89 -11.42 -13.78
N GLU A 426 -2.23 -10.16 -14.08
CA GLU A 426 -1.44 -9.34 -15.01
C GLU A 426 -0.10 -8.89 -14.42
N GLU A 427 -0.07 -8.68 -13.11
CA GLU A 427 1.14 -8.37 -12.38
C GLU A 427 2.08 -9.59 -12.30
N LEU A 428 1.52 -10.76 -12.57
CA LEU A 428 2.20 -12.04 -12.71
C LEU A 428 2.29 -12.53 -14.18
N ALA A 429 1.97 -11.69 -15.18
CA ALA A 429 2.19 -12.04 -16.57
C ALA A 429 3.71 -12.15 -16.87
N ASP A 430 4.06 -12.90 -17.92
CA ASP A 430 5.44 -13.15 -18.38
C ASP A 430 6.33 -14.00 -17.44
N ILE A 431 5.75 -14.80 -16.54
CA ILE A 431 6.49 -15.74 -15.67
C ILE A 431 6.74 -17.05 -16.42
N TYR A 432 7.82 -17.19 -17.18
CA TYR A 432 8.26 -18.54 -17.56
C TYR A 432 9.80 -18.66 -17.62
N GLN A 433 10.38 -19.26 -16.58
CA GLN A 433 11.59 -20.07 -16.64
C GLN A 433 11.17 -21.52 -16.32
N GLY A 434 10.92 -22.36 -17.35
CA GLY A 434 10.72 -23.82 -17.16
C GLY A 434 9.66 -24.50 -18.04
N GLU A 435 10.02 -25.67 -18.58
CA GLU A 435 9.28 -26.56 -19.50
C GLU A 435 8.09 -27.32 -18.86
N LEU A 436 7.01 -26.64 -18.47
CA LEU A 436 5.81 -27.30 -17.93
C LEU A 436 4.51 -26.99 -18.71
N GLN A 437 4.61 -26.79 -20.03
CA GLN A 437 3.44 -26.59 -20.90
C GLN A 437 2.55 -27.85 -21.11
N GLN A 438 2.85 -29.00 -20.50
CA GLN A 438 2.03 -30.20 -20.68
C GLN A 438 0.84 -30.34 -19.72
N TYR A 439 0.71 -29.47 -18.72
CA TYR A 439 -0.39 -29.58 -17.75
C TYR A 439 -1.18 -28.27 -17.66
N LYS A 440 -2.36 -28.28 -18.26
CA LYS A 440 -3.41 -27.29 -18.00
C LYS A 440 -4.01 -27.67 -16.63
N LEU A 441 -3.86 -26.82 -15.62
CA LEU A 441 -4.68 -26.93 -14.41
C LEU A 441 -6.13 -26.65 -14.83
N VAL A 442 -6.89 -27.71 -15.06
CA VAL A 442 -8.34 -27.66 -15.07
C VAL A 442 -8.74 -27.55 -13.61
N ASP A 443 -9.27 -26.40 -13.23
CA ASP A 443 -9.85 -26.18 -11.91
C ASP A 443 -11.15 -26.99 -11.84
N VAL A 444 -11.13 -28.14 -11.16
CA VAL A 444 -12.28 -29.07 -11.16
C VAL A 444 -13.26 -28.74 -10.02
N ASN A 445 -12.96 -27.84 -9.08
CA ASN A 445 -13.67 -27.86 -7.79
C ASN A 445 -14.31 -26.55 -7.28
N ASP A 446 -14.20 -25.39 -7.93
CA ASP A 446 -14.85 -24.17 -7.42
C ASP A 446 -15.71 -23.48 -8.49
N PHE A 447 -16.90 -24.04 -8.78
CA PHE A 447 -17.98 -23.30 -9.42
C PHE A 447 -18.99 -22.88 -8.35
N THR A 448 -19.19 -21.58 -8.20
CA THR A 448 -20.30 -21.04 -7.42
C THR A 448 -21.47 -20.78 -8.38
N LEU A 449 -22.62 -21.41 -8.14
CA LEU A 449 -23.80 -21.22 -8.97
C LEU A 449 -24.56 -20.01 -8.45
N LEU A 450 -24.76 -19.01 -9.31
CA LEU A 450 -25.64 -17.88 -9.04
C LEU A 450 -27.03 -18.23 -9.58
N ASN A 451 -28.05 -18.22 -8.72
CA ASN A 451 -29.43 -18.31 -9.16
C ASN A 451 -29.83 -16.96 -9.79
N GLU A 452 -30.04 -16.96 -11.11
CA GLU A 452 -30.35 -15.76 -11.89
C GLU A 452 -31.71 -15.13 -11.56
N GLU A 453 -32.65 -15.88 -10.97
CA GLU A 453 -33.97 -15.37 -10.59
C GLU A 453 -34.02 -14.80 -9.16
N THR A 454 -33.23 -15.37 -8.23
CA THR A 454 -33.28 -15.01 -6.80
C THR A 454 -32.06 -14.25 -6.31
N GLY A 455 -30.96 -14.24 -7.08
CA GLY A 455 -29.67 -13.64 -6.69
C GLY A 455 -28.91 -14.44 -5.62
N GLU A 456 -29.35 -15.66 -5.31
CA GLU A 456 -28.74 -16.52 -4.30
C GLU A 456 -27.46 -17.19 -4.82
N ILE A 457 -26.42 -17.20 -3.99
CA ILE A 457 -25.09 -17.73 -4.31
C ILE A 457 -24.97 -19.12 -3.67
N ILE A 458 -24.92 -20.18 -4.47
CA ILE A 458 -24.81 -21.56 -4.03
C ILE A 458 -23.36 -22.02 -4.20
N GLU A 459 -22.67 -22.24 -3.09
CA GLU A 459 -21.32 -22.82 -3.08
C GLU A 459 -21.37 -24.33 -3.35
N TYR A 460 -20.47 -24.86 -4.19
CA TYR A 460 -20.42 -26.30 -4.51
C TYR A 460 -20.22 -27.19 -3.27
N SER A 461 -19.59 -26.67 -2.21
CA SER A 461 -19.45 -27.33 -0.90
C SER A 461 -20.80 -27.76 -0.30
N SER A 462 -21.85 -26.95 -0.51
CA SER A 462 -23.20 -27.22 0.01
C SER A 462 -23.96 -28.29 -0.79
N LEU A 463 -23.53 -28.62 -2.01
CA LEU A 463 -24.11 -29.70 -2.82
C LEU A 463 -23.54 -31.08 -2.45
N ILE A 464 -22.33 -31.14 -1.88
CA ILE A 464 -21.70 -32.38 -1.40
C ILE A 464 -22.44 -32.91 -0.15
N ASP A 465 -22.90 -32.00 0.71
CA ASP A 465 -23.71 -32.37 1.90
C ASP A 465 -25.09 -32.91 1.52
N LEU A 466 -25.65 -32.50 0.38
CA LEU A 466 -26.91 -33.03 -0.17
C LEU A 466 -26.76 -34.44 -0.75
N GLN A 467 -25.59 -34.81 -1.29
CA GLN A 467 -25.34 -36.16 -1.83
C GLN A 467 -25.00 -37.19 -0.73
N ASN A 468 -24.57 -36.76 0.45
CA ASN A 468 -24.31 -37.64 1.59
C ASN A 468 -25.51 -37.80 2.56
N GLY A 469 -26.64 -37.15 2.29
CA GLY A 469 -27.86 -37.21 3.09
C GLY A 469 -28.89 -38.22 2.57
N GLY A 470 -28.53 -39.50 2.53
CA GLY A 470 -29.38 -40.59 2.05
C GLY A 470 -29.43 -41.78 3.01
N GLY A 471 -29.68 -41.53 4.30
CA GLY A 471 -29.92 -42.57 5.31
C GLY A 471 -31.10 -42.16 6.18
N GLN A 472 -32.23 -42.85 5.98
CA GLN A 472 -33.50 -42.62 6.65
C GLN A 472 -33.38 -42.58 8.18
N ASN A 473 -34.02 -41.56 8.77
CA ASN A 473 -34.57 -41.62 10.12
C ASN A 473 -35.56 -42.78 10.21
N ASP A 474 -35.53 -43.52 11.31
CA ASP A 474 -36.74 -43.92 12.02
C ASP A 474 -36.42 -44.12 13.52
N ASP A 475 -37.08 -43.27 14.33
CA ASP A 475 -37.74 -43.64 15.59
C ASP A 475 -36.92 -44.19 16.79
N LYS A 476 -36.68 -43.34 17.80
CA LYS A 476 -37.51 -43.25 19.04
C LYS A 476 -36.82 -42.53 20.21
N ALA A 477 -37.48 -41.47 20.65
CA ALA A 477 -37.91 -41.15 22.02
C ALA A 477 -36.91 -41.11 23.21
N ASN A 478 -37.06 -40.02 23.97
CA ASN A 478 -36.85 -39.84 25.42
C ASN A 478 -35.40 -39.74 25.93
N LEU A 479 -34.91 -38.52 26.17
CA LEU A 479 -35.02 -37.75 27.43
C LEU A 479 -34.32 -36.40 27.29
#